data_AF-A0A7S2VBT4-F1
#
_entry.id   AF-A0A7S2VBT4-F1
#
_cell.length_a   1.000
_cell.length_b   1.000
_cell.length_c   1.000
_cell.angle_alpha   90.00
_cell.angle_beta   90.00
_cell.angle_gamma   90.00
#
_symmetry.space_group_name_H-M   'P 1'
#
loop_
_entity.id
_entity.type
_entity.pdbx_description
1 polymer ?
#
loop_
_entity_poly.entity_id
_entity_poly.type
_entity_poly.pdbx_seq_one_letter_code
_entity_poly.pdbx_strand_id
1 'polypeptide(L)'
;RYSIHVGCFSGTTTALVHEAAQPRGYCIGVDIGPKIIERAKREHADMHFAVGDGRKSLELLRIQQESNQSAEQSHFSPLDGYDVVYADIGGLSGPDGTLES
;
A
#
# COMPACT_ATOMS: atom_id res chain seq x y z
N ARG A 1 3.82 -4.27 -13.45
CA ARG A 1 4.61 -4.76 -12.30
C ARG A 1 3.93 -4.29 -11.04
N TYR A 2 3.71 -5.20 -10.10
CA TYR A 2 2.90 -5.00 -8.92
C TYR A 2 3.79 -4.83 -7.70
N SER A 3 3.60 -3.73 -6.98
CA SER A 3 4.43 -3.41 -5.83
C SER A 3 3.56 -3.13 -4.60
N ILE A 4 4.10 -3.48 -3.44
CA ILE A 4 3.51 -3.12 -2.15
C ILE A 4 4.55 -2.34 -1.32
N HIS A 5 4.09 -1.27 -0.69
CA HIS A 5 4.85 -0.50 0.29
C HIS A 5 4.27 -0.73 1.68
N VAL A 6 4.99 -1.46 2.53
CA VAL A 6 4.63 -1.71 3.94
C VAL A 6 5.27 -0.62 4.81
N GLY A 7 4.44 0.06 5.62
CA GLY A 7 4.85 1.22 6.43
C GLY A 7 4.72 2.55 5.68
N CYS A 8 3.61 2.74 4.95
CA CYS A 8 3.54 3.81 3.95
C CYS A 8 3.38 5.24 4.49
N PHE A 9 3.07 5.43 5.78
CA PHE A 9 2.86 6.73 6.41
C PHE A 9 1.97 7.68 5.58
N SER A 10 2.49 8.83 5.12
CA SER A 10 1.74 9.80 4.30
C SER A 10 1.49 9.35 2.87
N GLY A 11 2.18 8.30 2.40
CA GLY A 11 2.04 7.79 1.04
C GLY A 11 2.97 8.44 0.01
N THR A 12 3.83 9.39 0.40
CA THR A 12 4.71 10.11 -0.53
C THR A 12 5.65 9.18 -1.30
N THR A 13 6.35 8.27 -0.61
CA THR A 13 7.21 7.27 -1.27
C THR A 13 6.38 6.31 -2.11
N THR A 14 5.18 5.92 -1.64
CA THR A 14 4.25 5.10 -2.44
C THR A 14 3.90 5.78 -3.76
N ALA A 15 3.65 7.10 -3.74
CA ALA A 15 3.29 7.88 -4.93
C ALA A 15 4.44 7.92 -5.94
N LEU A 16 5.67 8.15 -5.49
CA LEU A 16 6.86 8.13 -6.35
C LEU A 16 7.06 6.76 -7.00
N VAL A 17 6.90 5.67 -6.24
CA VAL A 17 7.01 4.30 -6.77
C VAL A 17 5.86 3.99 -7.74
N HIS A 18 4.65 4.44 -7.42
CA HIS A 18 3.47 4.28 -8.27
C HIS A 18 3.68 4.96 -9.62
N GLU A 19 4.10 6.23 -9.63
CA GLU A 19 4.42 6.99 -10.84
C GLU A 19 5.48 6.30 -11.70
N ALA A 20 6.57 5.83 -11.08
CA ALA A 20 7.64 5.11 -11.78
C ALA A 20 7.19 3.75 -12.37
N ALA A 21 6.13 3.16 -11.84
CA ALA A 21 5.58 1.88 -12.31
C ALA A 21 4.57 2.06 -13.48
N GLN A 22 4.06 3.28 -13.69
CA GLN A 22 3.13 3.57 -14.78
C GLN A 22 3.79 3.43 -16.17
N PRO A 23 3.01 3.12 -17.23
CA PRO A 23 1.56 2.91 -17.25
C PRO A 23 1.13 1.45 -16.98
N ARG A 24 2.08 0.55 -16.66
CA ARG A 24 1.85 -0.91 -16.66
C ARG A 24 1.97 -1.55 -15.28
N GLY A 25 1.94 -0.74 -14.24
CA GLY A 25 2.20 -1.18 -12.88
C GLY A 25 1.57 -0.22 -11.88
N TYR A 26 1.58 -0.64 -10.63
CA TYR A 26 1.08 0.16 -9.53
C TYR A 26 1.83 -0.18 -8.25
N CYS A 27 1.78 0.74 -7.30
CA CYS A 27 2.17 0.52 -5.92
C CYS A 27 0.97 0.70 -4.99
N ILE A 28 0.76 -0.26 -4.09
CA ILE A 28 -0.23 -0.17 -3.01
C ILE A 28 0.50 0.24 -1.72
N GLY A 29 0.02 1.27 -1.04
CA GLY A 29 0.50 1.65 0.28
C GLY A 29 -0.25 0.90 1.39
N VAL A 30 0.48 0.32 2.33
CA VAL A 30 -0.07 -0.38 3.48
C VAL A 30 0.55 0.13 4.77
N ASP A 31 -0.27 0.27 5.80
CA ASP A 31 0.12 0.65 7.14
C ASP A 31 -0.84 0.00 8.16
N ILE A 32 -0.37 -0.23 9.39
CA ILE A 32 -1.21 -0.79 10.46
C ILE A 32 -2.16 0.27 11.06
N GLY A 33 -1.81 1.56 10.93
CA GLY A 33 -2.57 2.68 11.50
C GLY A 33 -3.73 3.14 10.60
N PRO A 34 -5.00 2.98 10.99
CA PRO A 34 -6.13 3.45 10.20
C PRO A 34 -6.12 4.97 9.95
N LYS A 35 -5.74 5.77 10.94
CA LYS A 35 -5.58 7.24 10.81
C LYS A 35 -4.52 7.62 9.77
N ILE A 36 -3.45 6.83 9.68
CA ILE A 36 -2.37 7.00 8.70
C ILE A 36 -2.92 6.75 7.29
N ILE A 37 -3.64 5.65 7.11
CA ILE A 37 -4.28 5.31 5.82
C ILE A 37 -5.32 6.35 5.41
N GLU A 38 -6.17 6.81 6.33
CA GLU A 38 -7.11 7.89 6.05
C GLU A 38 -6.42 9.17 5.57
N ARG A 39 -5.28 9.51 6.17
CA ARG A 39 -4.46 10.64 5.74
C ARG A 39 -3.88 10.41 4.34
N ALA A 40 -3.25 9.27 4.09
CA ALA A 40 -2.67 8.95 2.79
C ALA A 40 -3.72 8.99 1.66
N LYS A 41 -4.93 8.46 1.90
CA LYS A 41 -6.05 8.54 0.95
C LYS A 41 -6.49 9.98 0.64
N ARG A 42 -6.41 10.90 1.62
CA ARG A 42 -6.72 12.31 1.37
C ARG A 42 -5.62 13.01 0.56
N GLU A 43 -4.36 12.68 0.81
CA GLU A 43 -3.20 13.30 0.13
C GLU A 43 -2.98 12.74 -1.28
N HIS A 44 -3.41 11.50 -1.53
CA HIS A 44 -3.19 10.76 -2.77
C HIS A 44 -4.47 10.01 -3.21
N ALA A 45 -5.51 10.76 -3.55
CA ALA A 45 -6.88 10.23 -3.77
C ALA A 45 -7.00 9.21 -4.91
N ASP A 46 -6.13 9.26 -5.91
CA ASP A 46 -6.15 8.37 -7.09
C ASP A 46 -5.38 7.07 -6.89
N MET A 47 -4.87 6.83 -5.68
CA MET A 47 -4.02 5.68 -5.36
C MET A 47 -4.65 4.74 -4.34
N HIS A 48 -4.22 3.48 -4.37
CA HIS A 48 -4.71 2.46 -3.44
C HIS A 48 -3.89 2.46 -2.14
N PHE A 49 -4.59 2.66 -1.03
CA PHE A 49 -4.06 2.51 0.33
C PHE A 49 -4.97 1.62 1.16
N ALA A 50 -4.38 0.74 1.97
CA ALA A 50 -5.12 -0.20 2.79
C ALA A 50 -4.51 -0.33 4.19
N VAL A 51 -5.37 -0.57 5.18
CA VAL A 51 -4.89 -0.97 6.51
C VAL A 51 -4.45 -2.42 6.42
N GLY A 52 -3.23 -2.71 6.87
CA GLY A 52 -2.72 -4.08 6.89
C GLY A 52 -1.51 -4.28 7.79
N ASP A 53 -1.38 -5.49 8.34
CA ASP A 53 -0.20 -5.89 9.12
C ASP A 53 0.87 -6.48 8.20
N GLY A 54 2.02 -5.82 8.11
CA GLY A 54 3.18 -6.26 7.33
C GLY A 54 3.69 -7.68 7.67
N ARG A 55 3.32 -8.21 8.84
CA ARG A 55 3.69 -9.58 9.28
C ARG A 55 2.72 -10.65 8.80
N LYS A 56 1.58 -10.28 8.20
CA LYS A 56 0.55 -11.19 7.74
C LYS A 56 0.51 -11.27 6.22
N SER A 57 1.44 -12.01 5.62
CA SER A 57 1.58 -12.08 4.15
C SER A 57 0.31 -12.48 3.39
N LEU A 58 -0.53 -13.35 3.97
CA LEU A 58 -1.82 -13.72 3.38
C LEU A 58 -2.81 -12.56 3.33
N GLU A 59 -2.78 -11.66 4.31
CA GLU A 59 -3.58 -10.44 4.33
C GLU A 59 -3.12 -9.48 3.24
N LEU A 60 -1.80 -9.31 3.09
CA LEU A 60 -1.23 -8.46 2.05
C LEU A 60 -1.60 -8.93 0.63
N LEU A 61 -1.65 -10.25 0.40
CA LEU A 61 -2.11 -10.81 -0.89
C LEU A 61 -3.60 -10.55 -1.14
N ARG A 62 -4.45 -10.54 -0.11
CA ARG A 62 -5.87 -10.22 -0.25
C ARG A 62 -6.09 -8.76 -0.62
N ILE A 63 -5.30 -7.84 -0.05
CA ILE A 63 -5.33 -6.41 -0.39
C ILE A 63 -5.10 -6.20 -1.90
N GLN A 64 -4.19 -6.98 -2.52
CA GLN A 64 -3.96 -6.93 -3.95
C GLN A 64 -5.24 -7.28 -4.73
N GLN A 65 -5.90 -8.36 -4.34
CA GLN A 65 -7.11 -8.87 -4.98
C GLN A 65 -8.27 -7.87 -4.88
N GLU A 66 -8.46 -7.25 -3.72
CA GLU A 66 -9.48 -6.22 -3.48
C GLU A 66 -9.23 -4.96 -4.33
N SER A 67 -7.97 -4.53 -4.44
CA SER A 67 -7.62 -3.36 -5.26
C SER A 67 -7.93 -3.55 -6.75
N ASN A 68 -7.77 -4.78 -7.25
CA ASN A 68 -7.97 -5.12 -8.65
C ASN A 68 -9.45 -5.36 -9.01
N GLN A 69 -10.31 -5.75 -8.05
CA GLN A 69 -11.74 -5.94 -8.31
C GLN A 69 -12.48 -4.65 -8.71
N SER A 70 -11.88 -3.50 -8.40
CA SER A 70 -12.44 -2.18 -8.76
C SER A 70 -12.10 -1.76 -10.20
N ALA A 71 -11.16 -2.43 -10.86
CA ALA A 71 -10.78 -2.16 -12.24
C ALA A 71 -11.35 -3.27 -13.13
N GLU A 72 -12.39 -2.94 -13.91
CA GLU A 72 -12.86 -3.82 -14.98
C GLU A 72 -11.67 -4.18 -15.88
N GLN A 73 -11.39 -5.48 -16.02
CA GLN A 73 -10.31 -6.12 -16.81
C GLN A 73 -8.98 -6.34 -16.07
N SER A 74 -8.65 -7.60 -15.79
CA SER A 74 -7.55 -8.33 -16.45
C SER A 74 -7.18 -9.65 -15.75
N HIS A 75 -6.44 -10.48 -16.49
CA HIS A 75 -6.00 -11.86 -16.24
C HIS A 75 -5.12 -12.06 -14.98
N PHE A 76 -5.64 -11.80 -13.79
CA PHE A 76 -4.93 -12.09 -12.55
C PHE A 76 -5.23 -13.51 -12.07
N SER A 77 -4.19 -14.34 -11.94
CA SER A 77 -4.28 -15.56 -11.16
C SER A 77 -4.27 -15.20 -9.67
N PRO A 78 -5.06 -15.86 -8.81
CA PRO A 78 -4.94 -15.73 -7.35
C PRO A 78 -3.55 -16.08 -6.81
N LEU A 79 -2.67 -16.65 -7.65
CA LEU A 79 -1.28 -16.98 -7.37
C LEU A 79 -0.29 -15.86 -7.73
N ASP A 80 -0.73 -14.81 -8.43
CA ASP A 80 0.12 -13.69 -8.80
C ASP A 80 0.27 -12.76 -7.59
N GLY A 81 1.45 -12.80 -6.96
CA GLY A 81 1.78 -11.93 -5.84
C GLY A 81 2.31 -10.56 -6.27
N TYR A 82 3.06 -9.93 -5.38
CA TYR A 82 3.82 -8.71 -5.68
C TYR A 82 5.17 -9.05 -6.30
N ASP A 83 5.56 -8.32 -7.35
CA ASP A 83 6.89 -8.39 -7.95
C ASP A 83 7.95 -7.75 -7.03
N VAL A 84 7.53 -6.75 -6.25
CA VAL A 84 8.40 -5.94 -5.39
C VAL A 84 7.71 -5.65 -4.07
N VAL A 85 8.44 -5.83 -2.96
CA VAL A 85 8.03 -5.41 -1.62
C VAL A 85 9.01 -4.34 -1.15
N TYR A 86 8.51 -3.13 -0.90
CA TYR A 86 9.25 -2.08 -0.23
C TYR A 86 8.77 -2.03 1.23
N ALA A 87 9.68 -2.25 2.18
CA ALA A 87 9.36 -2.31 3.60
C ALA A 87 10.13 -1.21 4.33
N ASP A 88 9.40 -0.16 4.71
CA ASP A 88 9.89 0.93 5.56
C ASP A 88 9.21 0.80 6.93
N ILE A 89 9.65 -0.22 7.67
CA ILE A 89 9.05 -0.60 8.94
C ILE A 89 9.92 -0.02 10.05
N GLY A 90 9.63 1.22 10.42
CA GLY A 90 10.31 1.95 11.48
C GLY A 90 9.62 3.29 11.75
N GLY A 91 9.92 3.89 12.90
CA GLY A 91 9.35 5.17 13.33
C GLY A 91 8.54 5.04 14.62
N LEU A 92 8.88 5.90 15.58
CA LEU A 92 8.23 6.11 16.87
C LEU A 92 6.81 6.68 16.72
N SER A 93 6.07 6.36 15.66
CA SER A 93 4.74 6.95 15.49
C SER A 93 3.81 6.34 16.53
N GLY A 94 3.41 7.15 17.51
CA GLY A 94 2.46 6.76 18.54
C GLY A 94 1.12 6.33 17.92
N PRO A 95 0.25 5.69 18.69
CA PRO A 95 -1.01 5.09 18.20
C PRO A 95 -1.97 6.09 17.50
N ASP A 96 -1.71 7.38 17.63
CA ASP A 96 -2.44 8.48 17.00
C ASP A 96 -1.84 8.99 15.68
N GLY A 97 -0.70 8.45 15.22
CA GLY A 97 0.03 8.92 14.05
C GLY A 97 0.90 10.15 14.32
N THR A 98 1.14 10.49 15.59
CA THR A 98 2.09 11.52 16.03
C THR A 98 3.46 10.89 16.28
N LEU A 99 4.55 11.60 15.99
CA LEU A 99 5.88 11.15 16.41
C LEU A 99 5.93 11.12 17.96
N GLU A 100 6.23 9.97 18.56
CA GLU A 100 6.57 9.89 19.98
C GLU A 100 7.90 10.62 20.18
N SER A 101 7.82 11.64 21.05
CA SER A 101 8.94 12.42 21.57
C SER A 101 9.55 11.75 22.79
#